data_AF-A0A527ZJV9-F1
#
_entry.id   AF-A0A527ZJV9-F1
#
_cell.length_a   1.000
_cell.length_b   1.000
_cell.length_c   1.000
_cell.angle_alpha   90.00
_cell.angle_beta   90.00
_cell.angle_gamma   90.00
#
_symmetry.space_group_name_H-M   'P 1'
#
loop_
_entity.id
_entity.type
_entity.pdbx_description
1 polymer ?
#
loop_
_entity_poly.entity_id
_entity_poly.type
_entity_poly.pdbx_seq_one_letter_code
_entity_poly.pdbx_strand_id
1 'polypeptide(L)'
;MVVDTSAIVAILNQEPDALAIAQRLAGKQQILMSAATLMECGTVIVRRYGAAGTAELTGLLARLRVTIVALSAEHAQVGIEAYALYGRGTGHRANLNMGDCFAYALAKTRNLPLL
;
A
#
# COMPACT_ATOMS: atom_id res chain seq x y z
N MET A 1 -4.57 4.74 9.53
CA MET A 1 -4.87 3.80 8.42
C MET A 1 -3.58 3.51 7.70
N VAL A 2 -3.43 2.30 7.16
CA VAL A 2 -2.34 1.96 6.23
C VAL A 2 -2.91 1.95 4.82
N VAL A 3 -2.16 2.47 3.86
CA VAL A 3 -2.54 2.48 2.45
C VAL A 3 -1.60 1.57 1.63
N ASP A 4 -2.19 0.76 0.77
CA ASP A 4 -1.50 -0.18 -0.12
C ASP A 4 -1.17 0.44 -1.49
N THR A 5 -0.29 -0.23 -2.25
CA THR A 5 0.04 0.09 -3.65
C THR A 5 -1.23 0.18 -4.51
N SER A 6 -2.13 -0.79 -4.39
CA SER A 6 -3.33 -0.88 -5.22
C SER A 6 -4.23 0.36 -5.10
N ALA A 7 -4.46 0.85 -3.89
CA ALA A 7 -5.26 2.05 -3.63
C ALA A 7 -4.63 3.32 -4.22
N ILE A 8 -3.31 3.49 -4.13
CA ILE A 8 -2.62 4.64 -4.72
C ILE A 8 -2.62 4.58 -6.25
N VAL A 9 -2.38 3.40 -6.82
CA VAL A 9 -2.41 3.17 -8.26
C VAL A 9 -3.81 3.43 -8.82
N ALA A 10 -4.87 3.00 -8.14
CA ALA A 10 -6.24 3.26 -8.54
C ALA A 10 -6.55 4.77 -8.63
N ILE A 11 -6.10 5.56 -7.63
CA ILE A 11 -6.26 7.03 -7.66
C ILE A 11 -5.50 7.64 -8.84
N LEU A 12 -4.23 7.26 -9.04
CA LEU A 12 -3.39 7.80 -10.11
C LEU A 12 -3.92 7.46 -11.50
N ASN A 13 -4.45 6.24 -11.67
CA ASN A 13 -5.02 5.76 -12.92
C ASN A 13 -6.46 6.25 -13.17
N GLN A 14 -7.08 6.93 -12.21
CA GLN A 14 -8.50 7.30 -12.24
C GLN A 14 -9.40 6.08 -12.48
N GLU A 15 -9.12 4.98 -11.78
CA GLU A 15 -9.96 3.78 -11.82
C GLU A 15 -11.39 4.08 -11.29
N PRO A 16 -12.40 3.26 -11.64
CA PRO A 16 -13.80 3.57 -11.29
C PRO A 16 -14.07 3.85 -9.81
N ASP A 17 -13.27 3.26 -8.92
CA ASP A 17 -13.34 3.41 -7.47
C ASP A 17 -12.41 4.51 -6.90
N ALA A 18 -11.62 5.19 -7.74
CA ALA A 18 -10.66 6.21 -7.33
C ALA A 18 -11.26 7.29 -6.44
N LEU A 19 -12.45 7.79 -6.77
CA LEU A 19 -13.14 8.79 -5.96
C LEU A 19 -13.51 8.26 -4.58
N ALA A 20 -14.00 7.02 -4.49
CA ALA A 20 -14.37 6.40 -3.23
C ALA A 20 -13.13 6.14 -2.36
N ILE A 21 -12.02 5.71 -2.95
CA ILE A 21 -10.73 5.53 -2.25
C ILE A 21 -10.22 6.88 -1.74
N ALA A 22 -10.18 7.91 -2.59
CA ALA A 22 -9.73 9.24 -2.22
C ALA A 22 -10.57 9.83 -1.08
N GLN A 23 -11.89 9.64 -1.10
CA GLN A 23 -12.80 10.07 -0.03
C GLN A 23 -12.54 9.31 1.29
N ARG A 24 -12.20 8.02 1.24
CA ARG A 24 -11.85 7.25 2.44
C ARG A 24 -10.55 7.71 3.07
N LEU A 25 -9.60 8.17 2.26
CA LEU A 25 -8.34 8.75 2.73
C LEU A 25 -8.54 10.19 3.22
N ALA A 26 -9.44 10.94 2.60
CA ALA A 26 -9.76 12.31 3.00
C ALA A 26 -10.23 12.37 4.47
N GLY A 27 -9.71 13.33 5.21
CA GLY A 27 -10.08 13.55 6.63
C GLY A 27 -9.48 12.54 7.62
N LYS A 28 -8.66 11.58 7.18
CA LYS A 28 -7.91 10.74 8.11
C LYS A 28 -6.76 11.53 8.74
N GLN A 29 -6.68 11.49 10.07
CA GLN A 29 -5.60 12.16 10.80
C GLN A 29 -4.22 11.53 10.52
N GLN A 30 -4.18 10.24 10.20
CA GLN A 30 -2.95 9.52 9.94
C GLN A 30 -3.12 8.47 8.84
N ILE A 31 -2.36 8.63 7.76
CA ILE A 31 -2.20 7.67 6.67
C ILE A 31 -0.74 7.23 6.67
N LEU A 32 -0.52 5.93 6.83
CA LEU A 32 0.80 5.31 6.85
C LEU A 32 0.99 4.46 5.60
N MET A 33 2.22 4.36 5.12
CA MET A 33 2.59 3.43 4.05
C MET A 33 3.92 2.79 4.40
N SER A 34 4.07 1.49 4.15
CA SER A 34 5.37 0.82 4.31
C SER A 34 6.36 1.32 3.25
N ALA A 35 7.63 1.50 3.61
CA ALA A 35 8.68 1.84 2.66
C ALA A 35 8.81 0.81 1.53
N ALA A 36 8.51 -0.47 1.81
CA ALA A 36 8.49 -1.52 0.80
C ALA A 36 7.29 -1.37 -0.17
N THR A 37 6.11 -1.00 0.35
CA THR A 37 4.93 -0.67 -0.47
C THR A 37 5.18 0.56 -1.34
N LEU A 38 5.88 1.58 -0.82
CA LEU A 38 6.30 2.73 -1.63
C LEU A 38 7.22 2.31 -2.79
N MET A 39 8.19 1.42 -2.53
CA MET A 39 9.10 0.91 -3.55
C MET A 39 8.36 0.12 -4.65
N GLU A 40 7.42 -0.72 -4.26
CA GLU A 40 6.55 -1.46 -5.19
C GLU A 40 5.71 -0.50 -6.04
N CYS A 41 4.97 0.40 -5.40
CA CYS A 41 4.14 1.39 -6.06
C CYS A 41 4.95 2.26 -7.02
N GLY A 42 6.12 2.75 -6.59
CA GLY A 42 7.03 3.53 -7.42
C GLY A 42 7.52 2.75 -8.65
N THR A 43 7.83 1.46 -8.49
CA THR A 43 8.28 0.59 -9.58
C THR A 43 7.16 0.36 -10.62
N VAL A 44 5.93 0.15 -10.15
CA VAL A 44 4.75 0.04 -11.02
C VAL A 44 4.54 1.32 -11.83
N ILE A 45 4.58 2.47 -11.16
CA ILE A 45 4.35 3.77 -11.77
C ILE A 45 5.46 4.15 -12.75
N VAL A 46 6.73 4.02 -12.37
CA VAL A 46 7.86 4.39 -13.25
C VAL A 46 7.91 3.52 -14.51
N ARG A 47 7.59 2.22 -14.39
CA ARG A 47 7.53 1.30 -15.53
C ARG A 47 6.46 1.70 -16.53
N ARG A 48 5.34 2.27 -16.07
CA ARG A 48 4.18 2.58 -16.89
C ARG A 48 4.18 4.01 -17.43
N TYR A 49 4.68 4.96 -16.65
CA TYR A 49 4.51 6.40 -16.90
C TYR A 49 5.83 7.20 -16.81
N GLY A 50 6.95 6.54 -16.55
CA GLY A 50 8.27 7.16 -16.47
C GLY A 50 8.37 8.22 -15.37
N ALA A 51 9.25 9.21 -15.59
CA ALA A 51 9.54 10.26 -14.61
C ALA A 51 8.31 11.13 -14.27
N ALA A 52 7.44 11.39 -15.25
CA ALA A 52 6.21 12.17 -15.02
C ALA A 52 5.27 11.46 -14.04
N GLY A 53 5.09 10.15 -14.18
CA GLY A 53 4.29 9.37 -13.24
C GLY A 53 4.88 9.37 -11.82
N THR A 54 6.20 9.26 -11.69
CA THR A 54 6.87 9.32 -10.38
C THR A 54 6.67 10.68 -9.69
N ALA A 55 6.66 11.77 -10.47
CA ALA A 55 6.35 13.10 -9.94
C ALA A 55 4.90 13.20 -9.44
N GLU A 56 3.94 12.64 -10.20
CA GLU A 56 2.53 12.58 -9.78
C GLU A 56 2.32 11.72 -8.53
N LEU A 57 2.98 10.56 -8.44
CA LEU A 57 2.98 9.72 -7.24
C LEU A 57 3.49 10.51 -6.03
N THR A 58 4.63 11.18 -6.17
CA THR A 58 5.23 11.98 -5.09
C THR A 58 4.29 13.11 -4.67
N GLY A 59 3.70 13.81 -5.64
CA GLY A 59 2.74 14.88 -5.38
C GLY A 59 1.47 14.38 -4.68
N LEU A 60 0.96 13.21 -5.08
CA LEU A 60 -0.21 12.59 -4.45
C LEU A 60 0.08 12.21 -3.00
N LEU A 61 1.19 11.51 -2.72
CA LEU A 61 1.56 11.13 -1.36
C LEU A 61 1.75 12.36 -0.45
N ALA A 62 2.32 13.45 -0.99
CA ALA A 62 2.46 14.71 -0.28
C ALA A 62 1.10 15.36 0.02
N ARG A 63 0.18 15.43 -0.94
CA ARG A 63 -1.18 15.97 -0.74
C ARG A 63 -1.96 15.18 0.31
N LEU A 64 -1.82 13.86 0.30
CA LEU A 64 -2.42 12.95 1.28
C LEU A 64 -1.68 12.94 2.63
N ARG A 65 -0.52 13.60 2.74
CA ARG A 65 0.34 13.62 3.94
C ARG A 65 0.68 12.21 4.43
N VAL A 66 0.97 11.31 3.50
CA VAL A 66 1.32 9.92 3.83
C VAL A 66 2.65 9.88 4.56
N THR A 67 2.68 9.22 5.72
CA THR A 67 3.91 8.97 6.47
C THR A 67 4.49 7.63 6.05
N ILE A 68 5.72 7.63 5.55
CA ILE A 68 6.44 6.41 5.19
C ILE A 68 7.06 5.78 6.44
N VAL A 69 6.77 4.51 6.67
CA VAL A 69 7.25 3.74 7.82
C VAL A 69 8.29 2.73 7.35
N ALA A 70 9.45 2.70 8.01
CA ALA A 70 10.50 1.74 7.72
C ALA A 70 10.02 0.28 7.90
N LEU A 71 10.50 -0.61 7.03
CA LEU A 71 10.27 -2.05 7.19
C LEU A 71 11.16 -2.57 8.31
N SER A 72 10.57 -3.23 9.31
CA SER A 72 11.26 -3.78 10.48
C SER A 72 11.28 -5.31 10.41
N ALA A 73 12.11 -5.94 11.24
CA ALA A 73 12.10 -7.40 11.40
C ALA A 73 10.75 -7.92 11.89
N GLU A 74 10.06 -7.17 12.76
CA GLU A 74 8.70 -7.49 13.21
C GLU A 74 7.70 -7.50 12.04
N HIS A 75 7.76 -6.50 11.15
CA HIS A 75 6.94 -6.48 9.94
C HIS A 75 7.22 -7.71 9.06
N ALA A 76 8.49 -8.11 8.91
CA ALA A 76 8.85 -9.29 8.13
C ALA A 76 8.27 -10.57 8.74
N GLN A 77 8.39 -10.76 10.06
CA GLN A 77 7.84 -11.93 10.75
C GLN A 77 6.32 -12.03 10.57
N VAL A 78 5.60 -10.94 10.84
CA VAL A 78 4.13 -10.90 10.66
C VAL A 78 3.74 -11.13 9.19
N GLY A 79 4.51 -10.59 8.24
CA GLY A 79 4.29 -10.80 6.82
C GLY A 79 4.47 -12.26 6.39
N ILE A 80 5.49 -12.95 6.90
CA ILE A 80 5.72 -14.38 6.64
C ILE A 80 4.55 -15.22 7.15
N GLU A 81 4.09 -14.95 8.38
CA GLU A 81 2.94 -15.63 8.98
C GLU A 81 1.66 -15.40 8.16
N ALA A 82 1.44 -14.16 7.72
CA ALA A 82 0.31 -13.81 6.87
C ALA A 82 0.36 -14.54 5.52
N TYR A 83 1.55 -14.63 4.89
CA TYR A 83 1.71 -15.33 3.62
C TYR A 83 1.48 -16.84 3.76
N ALA A 84 1.94 -17.45 4.86
CA ALA A 84 1.72 -18.87 5.13
C ALA A 84 0.23 -19.22 5.28
N LEU A 85 -0.57 -18.30 5.83
CA LEU A 85 -2.01 -18.50 6.05
C LEU A 85 -2.88 -18.09 4.85
N TYR A 86 -2.54 -16.98 4.21
CA TYR A 86 -3.42 -16.29 3.26
C TYR A 86 -2.79 -16.11 1.87
N GLY A 87 -1.52 -16.48 1.71
CA GLY A 87 -0.73 -16.23 0.51
C GLY A 87 -1.09 -17.12 -0.67
N ARG A 88 -0.57 -16.78 -1.84
CA ARG A 88 -0.73 -17.59 -3.05
C ARG A 88 -0.23 -19.02 -2.84
N GLY A 89 -1.04 -19.98 -3.28
CA GLY A 89 -0.75 -21.42 -3.15
C GLY A 89 -1.34 -22.09 -1.91
N THR A 90 -1.91 -21.32 -0.97
CA THR A 90 -2.57 -21.86 0.24
C THR A 90 -4.01 -22.33 0.00
N GLY A 91 -4.63 -21.90 -1.11
CA GLY A 91 -6.06 -22.08 -1.37
C GLY A 91 -6.96 -21.04 -0.67
N HIS A 92 -6.39 -20.10 0.08
CA HIS A 92 -7.16 -19.05 0.73
C HIS A 92 -7.65 -17.99 -0.28
N ARG A 93 -8.89 -17.49 -0.10
CA ARG A 93 -9.52 -16.52 -1.01
C ARG A 93 -8.77 -15.20 -1.15
N ALA A 94 -8.08 -14.77 -0.09
CA ALA A 94 -7.29 -13.53 -0.12
C ALA A 94 -6.11 -13.60 -1.09
N ASN A 95 -5.52 -14.79 -1.28
CA ASN A 95 -4.49 -15.07 -2.28
C ASN A 95 -3.33 -14.05 -2.27
N LEU A 96 -2.85 -13.70 -1.07
CA LEU A 96 -1.89 -12.61 -0.87
C LEU A 96 -0.58 -12.87 -1.60
N ASN A 97 -0.04 -11.82 -2.18
CA ASN A 97 1.31 -11.78 -2.71
C ASN A 97 2.30 -11.19 -1.69
N MET A 98 3.60 -11.19 -2.01
CA MET A 98 4.63 -10.64 -1.11
C MET A 98 4.47 -9.13 -0.86
N GLY A 99 4.11 -8.36 -1.90
CA GLY A 99 3.80 -6.93 -1.80
C GLY A 99 2.66 -6.66 -0.82
N ASP A 100 1.55 -7.40 -0.95
CA ASP A 100 0.39 -7.28 -0.06
C ASP A 100 0.78 -7.50 1.41
N CYS A 101 1.76 -8.37 1.67
CA CYS A 101 2.23 -8.68 3.02
C CYS A 101 2.92 -7.48 3.69
N PHE A 102 3.53 -6.55 2.95
CA PHE A 102 4.16 -5.37 3.53
C PHE A 102 3.12 -4.40 4.11
N ALA A 103 2.05 -4.15 3.36
CA ALA A 103 0.96 -3.29 3.80
C ALA A 103 0.14 -3.98 4.91
N TYR A 104 -0.12 -5.29 4.76
CA TYR A 104 -0.77 -6.10 5.79
C TYR A 104 0.00 -6.08 7.11
N ALA A 105 1.31 -6.33 7.08
CA ALA A 105 2.12 -6.41 8.29
C ALA A 105 2.13 -5.07 9.04
N LEU A 106 2.32 -3.96 8.34
CA LEU A 106 2.26 -2.63 8.95
C LEU A 106 0.87 -2.35 9.56
N ALA A 107 -0.20 -2.73 8.87
CA ALA A 107 -1.57 -2.55 9.38
C ALA A 107 -1.78 -3.38 10.65
N LYS A 108 -1.33 -4.63 10.64
CA LYS A 108 -1.48 -5.58 11.73
C LYS A 108 -0.67 -5.16 12.97
N THR A 109 0.60 -4.78 12.83
CA THR A 109 1.45 -4.38 13.97
C THR A 109 1.00 -3.08 14.61
N ARG A 110 0.39 -2.17 13.83
CA ARG A 110 -0.13 -0.89 14.34
C ARG A 110 -1.59 -0.94 14.76
N ASN A 111 -2.26 -2.07 14.59
CA ASN A 111 -3.70 -2.22 14.79
C ASN A 111 -4.52 -1.15 14.04
N LEU A 112 -4.16 -0.91 12.78
CA LEU A 112 -4.80 0.08 11.91
C LEU A 112 -5.53 -0.62 10.77
N PRO A 113 -6.62 -0.01 10.24
CA PRO A 113 -7.26 -0.52 9.03
C PRO A 113 -6.33 -0.36 7.83
N LEU A 114 -6.38 -1.33 6.91
CA LEU A 114 -5.73 -1.31 5.61
C LEU A 114 -6.72 -0.82 4.53
N LEU A 115 -6.24 0.02 3.63
CA LEU A 115 -6.96 0.47 2.44
C LEU A 115 -6.14 0.22 1.18
#